data_AF-A0A9P8I652-F1
#
_entry.id   AF-A0A9P8I652-F1
#
_cell.length_a   1.000
_cell.length_b   1.000
_cell.length_c   1.000
_cell.angle_alpha   90.00
_cell.angle_beta   90.00
_cell.angle_gamma   90.00
#
_symmetry.space_group_name_H-M   'P 1'
#
loop_
_entity.id
_entity.type
_entity.pdbx_description
1 polymer ?
#
loop_
_entity_poly.entity_id
_entity_poly.type
_entity_poly.pdbx_seq_one_letter_code
_entity_poly.pdbx_strand_id
1 'polypeptide(L)'
;MQKICKHKAHRNLLLVQYKSSTILKKSLKIPQPELRLYTLKLFKGQVPYCGRKWRQSNMRVITAIYLYCRPELRDDWLAGSDVDADVEEALPLEQALRALTHWHNLKRYPEQMGADMTVLEDEQDFFVRELEKMDFGDDGGDGGSGGEEVSWEGQMEGW
;
A
#
# COMPACT_ATOMS: atom_id res chain seq x y z
N MET A 1 13.89 -13.09 0.42
CA MET A 1 13.15 -12.24 1.39
C MET A 1 13.37 -10.75 1.16
N GLN A 2 14.62 -10.24 1.15
CA GLN A 2 14.87 -8.80 0.99
C GLN A 2 14.18 -8.18 -0.25
N LYS A 3 14.23 -8.82 -1.42
CA LYS A 3 13.54 -8.33 -2.63
C LYS A 3 12.02 -8.17 -2.46
N ILE A 4 11.41 -8.99 -1.61
CA ILE A 4 9.96 -9.00 -1.36
C ILE A 4 9.58 -7.85 -0.42
N CYS A 5 10.46 -7.47 0.51
CA CYS A 5 10.17 -6.48 1.56
C CYS A 5 10.76 -5.08 1.28
N LYS A 6 11.64 -4.94 0.29
CA LYS A 6 12.28 -3.66 -0.06
C LYS A 6 11.21 -2.64 -0.49
N HIS A 7 11.18 -1.47 0.15
CA HIS A 7 10.20 -0.40 -0.10
C HIS A 7 8.73 -0.87 0.03
N LYS A 8 8.46 -1.79 0.97
CA LYS A 8 7.12 -2.28 1.29
C LYS A 8 6.86 -2.15 2.78
N ALA A 9 6.27 -1.03 3.20
CA ALA A 9 5.96 -0.71 4.59
C ALA A 9 5.18 -1.84 5.27
N HIS A 10 4.07 -2.26 4.66
CA HIS A 10 3.20 -3.32 5.19
C HIS A 10 3.95 -4.64 5.47
N ARG A 11 4.81 -5.06 4.55
CA ARG A 11 5.56 -6.32 4.70
C ARG A 11 6.63 -6.23 5.79
N ASN A 12 7.29 -5.08 5.91
CA ASN A 12 8.24 -4.85 7.00
C ASN A 12 7.54 -4.77 8.36
N LEU A 13 6.36 -4.13 8.42
CA LEU A 13 5.50 -4.09 9.60
C LEU A 13 5.10 -5.50 10.07
N LEU A 14 4.62 -6.35 9.16
CA LEU A 14 4.29 -7.75 9.48
C LEU A 14 5.50 -8.51 10.04
N LEU A 15 6.70 -8.33 9.47
CA LEU A 15 7.92 -8.96 9.99
C LEU A 15 8.25 -8.51 11.41
N VAL A 16 7.99 -7.25 11.76
CA VAL A 16 8.16 -6.73 13.12
C VAL A 16 7.09 -7.30 14.06
N GLN A 17 5.82 -7.30 13.66
CA GLN A 17 4.70 -7.84 14.44
C GLN A 17 4.87 -9.33 14.75
N TYR A 18 5.34 -10.12 13.79
CA TYR A 18 5.65 -11.54 13.98
C TYR A 18 6.95 -11.79 14.76
N LYS A 19 7.60 -10.76 15.30
CA LYS A 19 8.84 -10.86 16.10
C LYS A 19 9.96 -11.60 15.36
N SER A 20 10.02 -11.48 14.03
CA SER A 20 10.95 -12.23 13.16
C SER A 20 12.44 -11.95 13.44
N SER A 21 12.74 -10.84 14.12
CA SER A 21 14.11 -10.41 14.44
C SER A 21 14.98 -11.50 15.10
N THR A 22 14.40 -12.35 15.96
CA THR A 22 15.13 -13.43 16.64
C THR A 22 15.66 -14.47 15.66
N ILE A 23 14.86 -14.83 14.66
CA ILE A 23 15.23 -15.81 13.63
C ILE A 23 16.23 -15.17 12.67
N LEU A 24 15.95 -13.97 12.19
CA LEU A 24 16.80 -13.25 11.23
C LEU A 24 18.21 -12.96 11.79
N LYS A 25 18.34 -12.71 13.10
CA LYS A 25 19.65 -12.53 13.76
C LYS A 25 20.54 -13.77 13.65
N LYS A 26 19.98 -14.98 13.56
CA LYS A 26 20.78 -16.20 13.41
C LYS A 26 21.55 -16.18 12.09
N SER A 27 20.96 -15.63 11.03
CA SER A 27 21.61 -15.48 9.72
C SER A 27 22.84 -14.57 9.76
N LEU A 28 22.92 -13.63 10.72
CA LEU A 28 24.09 -12.76 10.90
C LEU A 28 25.30 -13.48 11.51
N LYS A 29 25.11 -14.66 12.11
CA LYS A 29 26.21 -15.47 12.67
C LYS A 29 26.88 -16.35 11.61
N ILE A 30 26.25 -16.52 10.46
CA ILE A 30 26.78 -17.33 9.36
C ILE A 30 27.85 -16.49 8.64
N PRO A 31 29.07 -17.02 8.44
CA PRO A 31 30.18 -16.30 7.81
C PRO A 31 30.02 -16.23 6.27
N GLN A 32 28.84 -15.85 5.80
CA GLN A 32 28.51 -15.70 4.39
C GLN A 32 28.17 -14.19 4.15
N PRO A 33 29.02 -13.45 3.41
CA PRO A 33 28.89 -12.00 3.28
C PRO A 33 27.58 -11.50 2.69
N GLU A 34 27.08 -12.13 1.62
CA GLU A 34 25.87 -11.74 0.92
C GLU A 34 24.62 -11.91 1.78
N LEU A 35 24.51 -13.04 2.49
CA LEU A 35 23.46 -13.37 3.44
C LEU A 35 23.45 -12.35 4.57
N ARG A 36 24.62 -12.00 5.11
CA ARG A 36 24.76 -10.95 6.11
C ARG A 36 24.25 -9.63 5.54
N LEU A 37 24.71 -9.21 4.35
CA LEU A 37 24.27 -7.98 3.70
C LEU A 37 22.75 -7.93 3.48
N TYR A 38 22.16 -8.98 2.91
CA TYR A 38 20.72 -9.02 2.66
C TYR A 38 19.88 -9.12 3.94
N THR A 39 20.42 -9.74 4.99
CA THR A 39 19.80 -9.72 6.32
C THR A 39 19.84 -8.32 6.93
N LEU A 40 20.97 -7.60 6.81
CA LEU A 40 21.08 -6.20 7.26
C LEU A 40 20.15 -5.27 6.48
N LYS A 41 20.04 -5.43 5.15
CA LYS A 41 19.07 -4.70 4.33
C LYS A 41 17.62 -4.97 4.75
N LEU A 42 17.31 -6.20 5.17
CA LEU A 42 15.99 -6.53 5.70
C LEU A 42 15.73 -5.84 7.04
N PHE A 43 16.71 -5.82 7.95
CA PHE A 43 16.60 -5.07 9.20
C PHE A 43 16.48 -3.56 8.97
N LYS A 44 17.22 -2.99 8.00
CA LYS A 44 17.13 -1.56 7.64
C LYS A 44 15.68 -1.14 7.37
N GLY A 45 14.93 -1.95 6.60
CA GLY A 45 13.52 -1.69 6.32
C GLY A 45 12.57 -1.88 7.50
N GLN A 46 12.98 -2.56 8.57
CA GLN A 46 12.15 -2.80 9.76
C GLN A 46 12.35 -1.76 10.87
N VAL A 47 13.52 -1.10 10.90
CA VAL A 47 13.91 -0.18 11.99
C VAL A 47 12.92 0.98 12.23
N PRO A 48 12.29 1.60 11.21
CA PRO A 48 11.28 2.65 11.44
C PRO A 48 10.15 2.19 12.35
N TYR A 49 9.69 0.95 12.15
CA TYR A 49 8.58 0.33 12.86
C TYR A 49 8.97 -0.34 14.19
N CYS A 50 10.25 -0.31 14.55
CA CYS A 50 10.74 -0.87 15.81
C CYS A 50 10.72 0.19 16.91
N GLY A 51 10.16 -0.13 18.09
CA GLY A 51 10.15 0.80 19.22
C GLY A 51 11.55 1.15 19.78
N ARG A 52 11.61 2.23 20.58
CA ARG A 52 12.85 2.73 21.21
C ARG A 52 13.64 1.65 21.96
N LYS A 53 12.96 0.81 22.77
CA LYS A 53 13.58 -0.29 23.53
C LYS A 53 14.25 -1.34 22.63
N TRP A 54 13.64 -1.63 21.48
CA TRP A 54 14.24 -2.53 20.50
C TRP A 54 15.52 -1.91 19.95
N ARG A 55 15.50 -0.64 19.53
CA ARG A 55 16.69 0.04 18.98
C ARG A 55 17.86 0.05 19.96
N GLN A 56 17.60 0.35 21.23
CA GLN A 56 18.61 0.32 22.30
C GLN A 56 19.27 -1.06 22.45
N SER A 57 18.48 -2.13 22.49
CA SER A 57 18.99 -3.51 22.62
C SER A 57 19.60 -4.09 21.33
N ASN A 58 19.47 -3.39 20.19
CA ASN A 58 19.91 -3.85 18.87
C ASN A 58 20.94 -2.93 18.23
N MET A 59 21.64 -2.11 19.03
CA MET A 59 22.58 -1.11 18.50
C MET A 59 23.62 -1.72 17.57
N ARG A 60 24.14 -2.92 17.87
CA ARG A 60 25.10 -3.62 16.99
C ARG A 60 24.55 -3.90 15.59
N VAL A 61 23.25 -4.16 15.46
CA VAL A 61 22.59 -4.35 14.15
C VAL A 61 22.45 -3.00 13.44
N ILE A 62 22.04 -1.96 14.16
CA ILE A 62 21.93 -0.59 13.62
C ILE A 62 23.27 -0.09 13.10
N THR A 63 24.34 -0.23 13.89
CA THR A 63 25.71 0.10 13.49
C THR A 63 26.15 -0.72 12.28
N ALA A 64 25.83 -2.01 12.23
CA ALA A 64 26.15 -2.83 11.06
C ALA A 64 25.39 -2.38 9.80
N ILE A 65 24.14 -1.94 9.92
CA ILE A 65 23.41 -1.35 8.79
C ILE A 65 24.14 -0.10 8.31
N TYR A 66 24.49 0.81 9.21
CA TYR A 66 25.20 2.05 8.87
C TYR A 66 26.54 1.80 8.15
N LEU A 67 27.31 0.80 8.58
CA LEU A 67 28.62 0.49 8.02
C LEU A 67 28.56 -0.29 6.70
N TYR A 68 27.59 -1.20 6.53
CA TYR A 68 27.60 -2.19 5.45
C TYR A 68 26.47 -2.05 4.43
N CYS A 69 25.41 -1.30 4.75
CA CYS A 69 24.37 -0.97 3.77
C CYS A 69 24.68 0.40 3.15
N ARG A 70 24.66 0.47 1.82
CA ARG A 70 24.83 1.74 1.08
C ARG A 70 23.79 2.79 1.56
N PRO A 71 24.23 3.99 1.96
CA PRO A 71 23.34 5.11 2.23
C PRO A 71 22.66 5.63 0.95
N GLU A 72 21.41 6.05 1.07
CA GLU A 72 20.64 6.72 0.02
C GLU A 72 20.34 8.16 0.45
N LEU A 73 20.19 9.09 -0.50
CA LEU A 73 19.99 10.51 -0.18
C LEU A 73 18.71 10.75 0.65
N ARG A 74 17.67 9.95 0.41
CA ARG A 74 16.39 9.99 1.12
C ARG A 74 16.29 8.93 2.22
N ASP A 75 17.43 8.42 2.73
CA ASP A 75 17.42 7.48 3.85
C ASP A 75 16.98 8.17 5.15
N ASP A 76 15.73 7.95 5.54
CA ASP A 76 15.11 8.47 6.75
C ASP A 76 14.80 7.38 7.79
N TRP A 77 15.33 6.16 7.58
CA TRP A 77 15.03 4.98 8.39
C TRP A 77 15.32 5.10 9.90
N LEU A 78 16.06 6.12 10.34
CA LEU A 78 16.30 6.48 11.75
C LEU A 78 15.63 7.79 12.19
N ALA A 79 15.17 8.63 11.27
CA ALA A 79 14.66 9.97 11.53
C ALA A 79 13.27 9.95 12.20
N GLY A 80 12.50 8.88 12.01
CA GLY A 80 11.23 8.66 12.71
C GLY A 80 10.12 9.65 12.33
N SER A 81 10.26 10.38 11.22
CA SER A 81 9.22 11.24 10.68
C SER A 81 8.12 10.39 10.05
N ASP A 82 6.88 10.69 10.44
CA ASP A 82 5.63 10.21 9.84
C ASP A 82 5.41 8.68 9.77
N VAL A 83 5.97 7.94 10.74
CA VAL A 83 5.79 6.48 10.81
C VAL A 83 4.32 6.09 11.02
N ASP A 84 3.54 6.93 11.69
CA ASP A 84 2.14 6.63 12.02
C ASP A 84 1.25 6.67 10.76
N ALA A 85 1.40 7.68 9.89
CA ALA A 85 0.69 7.72 8.62
C ALA A 85 1.13 6.57 7.70
N ASP A 86 2.44 6.29 7.64
CA ASP A 86 3.01 5.14 6.93
C ASP A 86 2.37 3.81 7.35
N VAL A 87 2.09 3.64 8.64
CA VAL A 87 1.45 2.44 9.20
C VAL A 87 -0.02 2.35 8.79
N GLU A 88 -0.73 3.47 8.83
CA GLU A 88 -2.15 3.56 8.45
C GLU A 88 -2.34 3.25 6.95
N GLU A 89 -1.54 3.86 6.08
CA GLU A 89 -1.64 3.70 4.63
C GLU A 89 -1.06 2.37 4.11
N ALA A 90 -0.18 1.72 4.88
CA ALA A 90 0.55 0.54 4.43
C ALA A 90 -0.33 -0.59 3.90
N LEU A 91 -1.37 -0.98 4.64
CA LEU A 91 -2.25 -2.10 4.26
C LEU A 91 -3.10 -1.76 3.01
N PRO A 92 -3.83 -0.62 2.97
CA PRO A 92 -4.56 -0.20 1.78
C PRO A 92 -3.69 -0.17 0.52
N LEU A 93 -2.48 0.40 0.59
CA LEU A 93 -1.57 0.47 -0.56
C LEU A 93 -1.11 -0.92 -1.03
N GLU A 94 -0.86 -1.85 -0.11
CA GLU A 94 -0.49 -3.23 -0.45
C GLU A 94 -1.68 -3.98 -1.08
N GLN A 95 -2.92 -3.76 -0.61
CA GLN A 95 -4.12 -4.33 -1.21
C GLN A 95 -4.39 -3.77 -2.61
N ALA A 96 -4.29 -2.45 -2.78
CA ALA A 96 -4.44 -1.79 -4.08
C ALA A 96 -3.41 -2.33 -5.11
N LEU A 97 -2.14 -2.47 -4.71
CA LEU A 97 -1.11 -3.04 -5.58
C LEU A 97 -1.41 -4.49 -5.98
N ARG A 98 -1.94 -5.31 -5.06
CA ARG A 98 -2.36 -6.69 -5.36
C ARG A 98 -3.53 -6.71 -6.32
N ALA A 99 -4.54 -5.87 -6.11
CA ALA A 99 -5.70 -5.75 -6.99
C ALA A 99 -5.28 -5.34 -8.42
N LEU A 100 -4.42 -4.33 -8.56
CA LEU A 100 -3.90 -3.90 -9.87
C LEU A 100 -3.09 -4.99 -10.56
N THR A 101 -2.25 -5.71 -9.81
CA THR A 101 -1.48 -6.84 -10.35
C THR A 101 -2.41 -7.98 -10.79
N HIS A 102 -3.42 -8.28 -9.99
CA HIS A 102 -4.41 -9.31 -10.29
C HIS A 102 -5.22 -8.95 -11.54
N TRP A 103 -5.74 -7.73 -11.61
CA TRP A 103 -6.45 -7.21 -12.78
C TRP A 103 -5.59 -7.26 -14.05
N HIS A 104 -4.33 -6.83 -13.97
CA HIS A 104 -3.40 -6.93 -15.09
C HIS A 104 -3.21 -8.38 -15.57
N ASN A 105 -3.08 -9.31 -14.63
CA ASN A 105 -2.90 -10.73 -14.94
C ASN A 105 -4.18 -11.35 -15.52
N LEU A 106 -5.35 -11.01 -15.00
CA LEU A 106 -6.64 -11.43 -15.58
C LEU A 106 -6.77 -10.99 -17.04
N LYS A 107 -6.41 -9.73 -17.33
CA LYS A 107 -6.49 -9.17 -18.68
C LYS A 107 -5.51 -9.82 -19.67
N ARG A 108 -4.31 -10.20 -19.23
CA ARG A 108 -3.25 -10.73 -20.13
C ARG A 108 -3.15 -12.25 -20.16
N TYR A 109 -3.55 -12.91 -19.08
CA TYR A 109 -3.38 -14.35 -18.87
C TYR A 109 -4.66 -14.97 -18.28
N PRO A 110 -5.84 -14.77 -18.90
CA PRO A 110 -7.12 -15.17 -18.32
C PRO A 110 -7.23 -16.68 -18.09
N GLU A 111 -6.75 -17.49 -19.03
CA GLU A 111 -6.75 -18.96 -18.91
C GLU A 111 -5.90 -19.44 -17.72
N GLN A 112 -4.71 -18.87 -17.54
CA GLN A 112 -3.81 -19.22 -16.44
C GLN A 112 -4.31 -18.71 -15.09
N MET A 113 -5.12 -17.65 -15.09
CA MET A 113 -5.79 -17.13 -13.92
C MET A 113 -7.10 -17.86 -13.59
N GLY A 114 -7.50 -18.85 -14.41
CA GLY A 114 -8.74 -19.61 -14.23
C GLY A 114 -10.00 -18.74 -14.34
N ALA A 115 -9.90 -17.63 -15.06
CA ALA A 115 -10.99 -16.69 -15.19
C ALA A 115 -11.90 -17.10 -16.35
N ASP A 116 -13.21 -17.07 -16.10
CA ASP A 116 -14.19 -17.22 -17.15
C ASP A 116 -14.22 -15.94 -17.99
N MET A 117 -13.83 -16.05 -19.27
CA MET A 117 -13.71 -14.92 -20.19
C MET A 117 -15.02 -14.14 -20.32
N THR A 118 -16.16 -14.81 -20.17
CA THR A 118 -17.50 -14.19 -20.26
C THR A 118 -17.74 -13.17 -19.15
N VAL A 119 -17.31 -13.47 -17.92
CA VAL A 119 -17.48 -12.59 -16.75
C VAL A 119 -16.50 -11.40 -16.79
N LEU A 120 -15.30 -11.62 -17.34
CA LEU A 120 -14.27 -10.59 -17.46
C LEU A 120 -14.60 -9.50 -18.47
N GLU A 121 -15.38 -9.81 -19.52
CA GLU A 121 -15.87 -8.83 -20.49
C GLU A 121 -16.91 -7.91 -19.84
N ASP A 122 -17.82 -8.46 -19.04
CA ASP A 122 -18.85 -7.70 -18.32
C ASP A 122 -18.29 -6.77 -17.24
N GLU A 123 -17.24 -7.19 -16.52
CA GLU A 123 -16.62 -6.40 -15.44
C GLU A 123 -15.64 -5.32 -15.95
N GLN A 124 -14.98 -5.53 -17.10
CA GLN A 124 -14.07 -4.52 -17.67
C GLN A 124 -14.78 -3.22 -18.03
N ASP A 125 -16.04 -3.33 -18.41
CA ASP A 125 -16.88 -2.18 -18.71
C ASP A 125 -17.47 -1.52 -17.46
N PHE A 126 -17.32 -2.10 -16.26
CA PHE A 126 -17.92 -1.53 -15.05
C PHE A 126 -17.48 -0.09 -14.81
N PHE A 127 -16.16 0.18 -14.81
CA PHE A 127 -15.64 1.52 -14.58
C PHE A 127 -15.91 2.48 -15.75
N VAL A 128 -15.96 1.97 -16.99
CA VAL A 128 -16.29 2.78 -18.18
C VAL A 128 -17.76 3.19 -18.12
N ARG A 129 -18.67 2.25 -17.85
CA ARG A 129 -20.11 2.51 -17.68
C ARG A 129 -20.37 3.45 -16.50
N GLU A 130 -19.66 3.29 -15.38
CA GLU A 130 -19.86 4.16 -14.22
C GLU A 130 -19.28 5.56 -14.42
N LEU A 131 -18.18 5.69 -15.18
CA LEU A 131 -17.66 6.98 -15.66
C LEU A 131 -18.63 7.65 -16.64
N GLU A 132 -19.16 6.90 -17.61
CA GLU A 132 -20.17 7.40 -18.55
C GLU A 132 -21.44 7.86 -17.81
N LYS A 133 -21.88 7.15 -16.76
CA LYS A 133 -23.00 7.58 -15.92
C LYS A 133 -22.71 8.84 -15.10
N MET A 134 -21.46 9.07 -14.70
CA MET A 134 -21.06 10.29 -14.00
C MET A 134 -20.91 11.50 -14.93
N ASP A 135 -20.64 11.29 -16.21
CA ASP A 135 -20.50 12.35 -17.23
C ASP A 135 -21.86 12.90 -17.73
N PHE A 136 -22.98 12.27 -17.36
CA PHE A 136 -24.35 12.77 -17.64
C PHE A 136 -24.86 13.72 -16.55
N GLY A 137 -24.09 14.77 -16.26
CA GLY A 137 -24.47 15.76 -15.26
C GLY A 137 -23.74 17.07 -15.39
N ASP A 138 -23.74 17.69 -16.57
CA ASP A 138 -23.75 19.16 -16.82
C ASP A 138 -23.26 19.46 -18.25
N ASP A 139 -24.16 19.51 -19.24
CA ASP A 139 -24.19 20.56 -20.27
C ASP A 139 -25.39 20.32 -21.20
N GLY A 140 -26.40 21.15 -21.07
CA GLY A 140 -27.65 21.03 -21.80
C GLY A 140 -28.60 22.17 -21.45
N GLY A 141 -28.07 23.39 -21.43
CA GLY A 141 -28.90 24.59 -21.43
C GLY A 141 -29.72 24.64 -22.72
N ASP A 142 -30.99 24.23 -22.65
CA ASP A 142 -32.00 24.60 -23.63
C ASP A 142 -33.01 25.53 -22.96
N GLY A 143 -33.06 26.75 -23.47
CA GLY A 143 -34.04 27.74 -23.09
C GLY A 143 -35.32 27.53 -23.88
N GLY A 144 -36.47 27.50 -23.20
CA GLY A 144 -37.74 27.71 -23.89
C GLY A 144 -38.98 27.08 -23.27
N SER A 145 -39.60 27.82 -22.34
CA SER A 145 -41.06 27.97 -22.17
C SER A 145 -41.94 26.72 -21.98
N GLY A 146 -42.51 26.59 -20.78
CA GLY A 146 -43.71 25.79 -20.51
C GLY A 146 -44.00 25.78 -19.02
N GLY A 147 -44.82 26.74 -18.56
CA GLY A 147 -45.06 26.97 -17.14
C GLY A 147 -45.91 25.88 -16.48
N GLU A 148 -45.49 25.49 -15.28
CA GLU A 148 -46.35 24.95 -14.23
C GLU A 148 -45.90 25.57 -12.89
N GLU A 149 -46.79 26.34 -12.27
CA GLU A 149 -46.60 26.91 -10.94
C GLU A 149 -46.51 25.78 -9.90
N VAL A 150 -45.33 25.61 -9.29
CA VAL A 150 -45.17 24.78 -8.10
C VAL A 150 -45.33 25.67 -6.87
N SER A 151 -46.53 25.64 -6.28
CA SER A 151 -46.81 26.21 -4.96
C SER A 151 -46.06 25.42 -3.89
N TRP A 152 -45.01 26.02 -3.32
CA TRP A 152 -44.29 25.48 -2.17
C TRP A 152 -45.03 25.86 -0.88
N GLU A 153 -45.88 24.97 -0.37
CA GLU A 153 -46.31 25.02 1.03
C GLU A 153 -45.17 24.49 1.91
N GLY A 154 -44.41 25.42 2.47
CA GLY A 154 -43.45 25.13 3.53
C GLY A 154 -44.20 24.79 4.82
N GLN A 155 -44.07 23.55 5.29
CA GLN A 155 -44.37 23.22 6.67
C GLN A 155 -43.05 22.94 7.41
N MET A 156 -42.63 23.95 8.15
CA MET A 156 -41.53 23.94 9.11
C MET A 156 -42.13 23.58 10.46
N GLU A 157 -41.82 22.40 10.99
CA GLU A 157 -41.96 22.14 12.42
C GLU A 157 -40.66 21.52 12.93
N GLY A 158 -39.98 22.30 13.78
CA GLY A 158 -38.97 21.77 14.69
C GLY A 158 -39.63 21.29 15.97
N TRP A 159 -39.00 20.30 16.60
CA TRP A 159 -38.50 20.30 17.98
C TRP A 159 -37.38 19.26 18.06
#